data_AF-A0A919JDX2-F1
#
_entry.id   AF-A0A919JDX2-F1
#
_cell.length_a   1.000
_cell.length_b   1.000
_cell.length_c   1.000
_cell.angle_alpha   90.00
_cell.angle_beta   90.00
_cell.angle_gamma   90.00
#
_symmetry.space_group_name_H-M   'P 1'
#
loop_
_entity.id
_entity.type
_entity.pdbx_description
1 polymer ?
#
loop_
_entity_poly.entity_id
_entity_poly.type
_entity_poly.pdbx_seq_one_letter_code
_entity_poly.pdbx_strand_id
1 'polypeptide(L)'
;MELHSPPTGARRRRVTMAAAMTAALFAALTGASVGSATPALASTVPVATVVGPNSAFDSTPEKTTIAPCPAGQRVLGGGVRVNQGNDHIIITRQEPVHALDTGLDSFVVTAVEDSVGTTNTWALQAYAVCSPPVAGMVLVAKVGPTDSQGFQGVSASCPANTFVLGAGGRILDGQGHVGLVTQVNGSATFPNGVNAGGIEELGTPDANGRFPGFKGNWSVIAFAVCAPKVLSTDVEVVRVQPAGDETNPKIIAAPCPAGKHVTGGTGWADLPAVVNSVNIDANRTRVQVIDRKHEQLAGNWGGFAMAICWA
;
A
#
# COMPACT_ATOMS: atom_id res chain seq x y z
N MET A 1 56.75 -65.00 14.78
CA MET A 1 56.53 -66.18 13.93
C MET A 1 55.18 -66.74 14.33
N GLU A 2 54.32 -66.97 13.34
CA GLU A 2 53.13 -67.84 13.39
C GLU A 2 51.90 -67.42 14.21
N LEU A 3 50.92 -66.89 13.46
CA LEU A 3 49.61 -67.51 13.19
C LEU A 3 49.24 -68.74 14.04
N HIS A 4 48.02 -68.75 14.59
CA HIS A 4 46.95 -69.71 14.27
C HIS A 4 45.81 -69.65 15.32
N SER A 5 44.58 -69.38 14.86
CA SER A 5 43.33 -69.87 15.49
C SER A 5 43.35 -71.41 15.53
N PRO A 6 42.56 -72.17 16.34
CA PRO A 6 41.13 -71.98 16.68
C PRO A 6 40.81 -72.57 18.12
N PRO A 7 39.71 -73.28 18.46
CA PRO A 7 38.36 -73.41 17.93
C PRO A 7 37.21 -73.30 18.99
N THR A 8 35.99 -73.31 18.45
CA THR A 8 34.67 -73.76 18.93
C THR A 8 34.49 -74.32 20.37
N GLY A 9 33.46 -73.80 21.04
CA GLY A 9 32.33 -74.64 21.47
C GLY A 9 32.22 -75.03 22.95
N ALA A 10 31.10 -74.59 23.53
CA ALA A 10 30.25 -75.29 24.52
C ALA A 10 30.29 -74.87 26.01
N ARG A 11 29.09 -74.46 26.43
CA ARG A 11 28.35 -74.84 27.66
C ARG A 11 28.78 -74.31 29.04
N ARG A 12 27.95 -73.34 29.46
CA ARG A 12 27.00 -73.37 30.62
C ARG A 12 27.54 -73.34 32.06
N ARG A 13 26.73 -72.60 32.85
CA ARG A 13 26.58 -72.52 34.33
C ARG A 13 27.54 -71.48 34.95
N ARG A 14 27.13 -70.58 35.85
CA ARG A 14 25.96 -70.45 36.74
C ARG A 14 26.06 -69.06 37.42
N VAL A 15 24.93 -68.35 37.63
CA VAL A 15 24.46 -67.78 38.93
C VAL A 15 25.35 -66.65 39.53
N THR A 16 24.90 -65.43 39.86
CA THR A 16 23.78 -65.00 40.74
C THR A 16 23.66 -63.46 40.72
N MET A 17 22.42 -62.97 40.91
CA MET A 17 22.02 -61.71 41.61
C MET A 17 22.44 -60.36 40.99
N ALA A 18 21.61 -59.32 40.94
CA ALA A 18 20.31 -59.05 41.54
C ALA A 18 19.47 -58.17 40.61
N ALA A 19 18.17 -58.46 40.53
CA ALA A 19 17.15 -57.58 40.00
C ALA A 19 16.20 -57.22 41.16
N ALA A 20 15.96 -55.93 41.36
CA ALA A 20 14.84 -55.38 42.12
C ALA A 20 14.54 -54.01 41.50
N MET A 21 13.56 -53.94 40.59
CA MET A 21 12.19 -53.45 40.83
C MET A 21 12.09 -51.94 41.06
N THR A 22 11.60 -51.23 40.05
CA THR A 22 10.44 -50.33 40.19
C THR A 22 9.94 -49.94 38.79
N ALA A 23 8.84 -50.57 38.36
CA ALA A 23 8.08 -50.13 37.20
C ALA A 23 7.26 -48.89 37.61
N ALA A 24 7.66 -47.72 37.15
CA ALA A 24 6.86 -46.50 37.25
C ALA A 24 6.22 -46.22 35.88
N LEU A 25 4.90 -46.13 35.95
CA LEU A 25 3.94 -45.89 34.87
C LEU A 25 4.25 -44.57 34.13
N PHE A 26 4.69 -44.63 32.87
CA PHE A 26 4.72 -43.45 31.98
C PHE A 26 3.49 -43.45 31.07
N ALA A 27 2.38 -42.94 31.57
CA ALA A 27 1.29 -42.43 30.74
C ALA A 27 1.46 -40.90 30.66
N ALA A 28 2.30 -40.43 29.74
CA ALA A 28 2.42 -39.01 29.46
C ALA A 28 1.31 -38.60 28.48
N LEU A 29 0.39 -37.76 28.96
CA LEU A 29 -0.72 -37.18 28.22
C LEU A 29 -0.20 -36.41 27.00
N THR A 30 -0.59 -36.82 25.79
CA THR A 30 -0.63 -35.94 24.63
C THR A 30 -1.83 -35.01 24.77
N GLY A 31 -1.65 -33.93 25.53
CA GLY A 31 -2.62 -32.83 25.53
C GLY A 31 -2.59 -32.15 24.16
N ALA A 32 -3.58 -32.45 23.32
CA ALA A 32 -3.89 -31.63 22.16
C ALA A 32 -4.36 -30.26 22.70
N SER A 33 -3.51 -29.24 22.62
CA SER A 33 -3.92 -27.87 22.86
C SER A 33 -4.93 -27.49 21.79
N VAL A 34 -6.22 -27.57 22.13
CA VAL A 34 -7.29 -26.96 21.33
C VAL A 34 -7.11 -25.46 21.49
N GLY A 35 -6.28 -24.87 20.62
CA GLY A 35 -6.20 -23.42 20.49
C GLY A 35 -7.61 -22.93 20.20
N SER A 36 -8.17 -22.14 21.11
CA SER A 36 -9.45 -21.49 20.91
C SER A 36 -9.29 -20.62 19.67
N ALA A 37 -9.89 -21.02 18.54
CA ALA A 37 -10.03 -20.12 17.41
C ALA A 37 -10.88 -18.95 17.93
N THR A 38 -10.25 -17.81 18.22
CA THR A 38 -10.98 -16.59 18.48
C THR A 38 -11.85 -16.35 17.25
N PRO A 39 -13.17 -16.17 17.40
CA PRO A 39 -14.02 -15.88 16.25
C PRO A 39 -13.42 -14.70 15.51
N ALA A 40 -13.17 -14.86 14.22
CA ALA A 40 -12.81 -13.74 13.37
C ALA A 40 -13.96 -12.74 13.49
N LEU A 41 -13.68 -11.55 14.01
CA LEU A 41 -14.67 -10.48 14.04
C LEU A 41 -15.13 -10.27 12.60
N ALA A 42 -16.44 -10.32 12.39
CA ALA A 42 -17.01 -9.98 11.09
C ALA A 42 -16.66 -8.52 10.79
N SER A 43 -16.20 -8.28 9.57
CA SER A 43 -15.88 -6.94 9.14
C SER A 43 -17.10 -6.02 9.29
N THR A 44 -16.90 -4.89 9.97
CA THR A 44 -17.93 -3.87 10.16
C THR A 44 -18.27 -3.17 8.84
N VAL A 45 -17.35 -3.21 7.88
CA VAL A 45 -17.53 -2.66 6.54
C VAL A 45 -17.36 -3.78 5.51
N PRO A 46 -18.44 -4.42 5.03
CA PRO A 46 -18.33 -5.43 3.99
C PRO A 46 -17.78 -4.79 2.72
N VAL A 47 -16.53 -5.11 2.40
CA VAL A 47 -15.82 -4.54 1.27
C VAL A 47 -15.65 -5.56 0.14
N ALA A 48 -15.57 -5.09 -1.09
CA ALA A 48 -15.12 -5.82 -2.28
C ALA A 48 -14.01 -5.03 -3.00
N THR A 49 -12.98 -5.72 -3.50
CA THR A 49 -12.00 -5.08 -4.40
C THR A 49 -12.48 -5.23 -5.84
N VAL A 50 -12.56 -4.11 -6.55
CA VAL A 50 -12.74 -4.12 -8.00
C VAL A 50 -11.41 -3.76 -8.66
N VAL A 51 -11.02 -4.57 -9.62
CA VAL A 51 -9.86 -4.33 -10.48
C VAL A 51 -10.37 -3.76 -11.79
N GLY A 52 -9.96 -2.53 -12.11
CA GLY A 52 -10.27 -1.89 -13.39
C GLY A 52 -9.54 -2.56 -14.56
N PRO A 53 -9.97 -2.31 -15.80
CA PRO A 53 -9.22 -2.74 -16.97
C PRO A 53 -7.85 -2.05 -17.01
N ASN A 54 -6.88 -2.70 -17.64
CA ASN A 54 -5.67 -2.01 -18.08
C ASN A 54 -6.05 -0.95 -19.11
N SER A 55 -5.41 0.22 -19.05
CA SER A 55 -5.34 1.12 -20.20
C SER A 55 -4.63 0.43 -21.39
N ALA A 56 -4.62 1.08 -22.55
CA ALA A 56 -3.84 0.61 -23.68
C ALA A 56 -2.35 0.45 -23.31
N PHE A 57 -1.77 -0.66 -23.76
CA PHE A 57 -0.32 -0.90 -23.74
C PHE A 57 0.29 -0.23 -24.97
N ASP A 58 0.69 1.02 -24.81
CA ASP A 58 1.40 1.83 -25.80
C ASP A 58 2.23 2.91 -25.08
N SER A 59 2.87 3.80 -25.84
CA SER A 59 3.69 4.92 -25.32
C SER A 59 2.92 6.25 -25.32
N THR A 60 1.60 6.23 -25.11
CA THR A 60 0.84 7.47 -24.90
C THR A 60 1.28 8.12 -23.58
N PRO A 61 1.71 9.41 -23.58
CA PRO A 61 2.33 10.02 -22.39
C PRO A 61 1.40 10.16 -21.19
N GLU A 62 0.11 10.33 -21.42
CA GLU A 62 -0.88 10.41 -20.34
C GLU A 62 -1.89 9.27 -20.48
N LYS A 63 -2.14 8.57 -19.38
CA LYS A 63 -3.14 7.51 -19.33
C LYS A 63 -4.04 7.70 -18.12
N THR A 64 -5.35 7.52 -18.36
CA THR A 64 -6.36 7.48 -17.32
C THR A 64 -7.15 6.18 -17.44
N THR A 65 -7.43 5.54 -16.30
CA THR A 65 -8.34 4.39 -16.22
C THR A 65 -9.18 4.47 -14.95
N ILE A 66 -10.25 3.67 -14.89
CA ILE A 66 -11.22 3.68 -13.79
C ILE A 66 -11.46 2.26 -13.28
N ALA A 67 -11.73 2.13 -11.98
CA ALA A 67 -12.27 0.93 -11.38
C ALA A 67 -13.69 1.26 -10.87
N PRO A 68 -14.76 0.90 -11.59
CA PRO A 68 -16.13 1.20 -11.20
C PRO A 68 -16.60 0.26 -10.08
N CYS A 69 -17.23 0.82 -9.06
CA CYS A 69 -17.89 0.02 -8.03
C CYS A 69 -19.15 -0.65 -8.58
N PRO A 70 -19.54 -1.83 -8.06
CA PRO A 70 -20.81 -2.45 -8.42
C PRO A 70 -21.99 -1.52 -8.11
N ALA A 71 -23.09 -1.67 -8.85
CA ALA A 71 -24.28 -0.87 -8.64
C ALA A 71 -24.75 -0.90 -7.18
N GLY A 72 -25.05 0.28 -6.62
CA GLY A 72 -25.48 0.44 -5.23
C GLY A 72 -24.34 0.38 -4.20
N GLN A 73 -23.09 0.17 -4.61
CA GLN A 73 -21.92 0.31 -3.74
C GLN A 73 -21.28 1.69 -3.88
N ARG A 74 -20.49 2.05 -2.88
CA ARG A 74 -19.74 3.29 -2.79
C ARG A 74 -18.24 2.99 -2.74
N VAL A 75 -17.44 3.83 -3.37
CA VAL A 75 -15.98 3.70 -3.28
C VAL A 75 -15.51 4.22 -1.93
N LEU A 76 -14.71 3.43 -1.23
CA LEU A 76 -14.04 3.83 0.00
C LEU A 76 -12.69 4.47 -0.34
N GLY A 77 -11.92 3.78 -1.16
CA GLY A 77 -10.58 4.18 -1.59
C GLY A 77 -10.12 3.28 -2.71
N GLY A 78 -8.82 3.23 -2.93
CA GLY A 78 -8.27 2.49 -4.04
C GLY A 78 -6.77 2.57 -4.14
N GLY A 79 -6.28 2.23 -5.32
CA GLY A 79 -4.87 2.25 -5.65
C GLY A 79 -4.64 2.28 -7.15
N VAL A 80 -3.37 2.33 -7.52
CA VAL A 80 -2.92 2.42 -8.91
C VAL A 80 -1.73 1.49 -9.13
N ARG A 81 -1.77 0.76 -10.24
CA ARG A 81 -0.63 -0.03 -10.73
C ARG A 81 -0.19 0.48 -12.08
N VAL A 82 1.10 0.75 -12.20
CA VAL A 82 1.77 0.93 -13.48
C VAL A 82 2.36 -0.41 -13.90
N ASN A 83 1.88 -0.95 -15.02
CA ASN A 83 2.35 -2.18 -15.62
C ASN A 83 3.43 -1.86 -16.66
N GLN A 84 4.60 -2.48 -16.50
CA GLN A 84 5.76 -2.31 -17.40
C GLN A 84 6.29 -0.86 -17.51
N GLY A 85 5.96 0.00 -16.54
CA GLY A 85 6.53 1.36 -16.46
C GLY A 85 7.94 1.39 -15.90
N ASN A 86 8.67 2.44 -16.27
CA ASN A 86 9.99 2.80 -15.75
C ASN A 86 9.84 3.91 -14.67
N ASP A 87 10.96 4.56 -14.35
CA ASP A 87 11.09 5.69 -13.43
C ASP A 87 10.53 7.01 -13.96
N HIS A 88 10.22 7.08 -15.26
CA HIS A 88 9.60 8.27 -15.88
C HIS A 88 8.08 8.29 -15.84
N ILE A 89 7.43 7.38 -15.11
CA ILE A 89 5.97 7.40 -14.95
C ILE A 89 5.61 7.90 -13.56
N ILE A 90 4.96 9.06 -13.50
CA ILE A 90 4.49 9.68 -12.27
C ILE A 90 2.97 9.53 -12.12
N ILE A 91 2.51 9.22 -10.90
CA ILE A 91 1.09 9.26 -10.60
C ILE A 91 0.67 10.72 -10.38
N THR A 92 -0.40 11.15 -11.03
CA THR A 92 -0.95 12.52 -10.88
C THR A 92 -2.38 12.51 -10.36
N ARG A 93 -3.07 11.37 -10.38
CA ARG A 93 -4.44 11.25 -9.86
C ARG A 93 -4.67 9.89 -9.21
N GLN A 94 -5.23 9.94 -8.02
CA GLN A 94 -5.83 8.83 -7.28
C GLN A 94 -7.09 9.40 -6.63
N GLU A 95 -8.25 9.22 -7.27
CA GLU A 95 -9.46 9.94 -6.90
C GLU A 95 -10.63 8.99 -6.63
N PRO A 96 -11.16 8.96 -5.39
CA PRO A 96 -12.48 8.39 -5.14
C PRO A 96 -13.55 9.34 -5.68
N VAL A 97 -14.42 8.84 -6.55
CA VAL A 97 -15.54 9.58 -7.14
C VAL A 97 -16.85 9.04 -6.60
N HIS A 98 -17.66 9.93 -6.00
CA HIS A 98 -19.03 9.68 -5.55
C HIS A 98 -20.00 10.44 -6.47
N ALA A 99 -20.24 9.92 -7.67
CA ALA A 99 -21.07 10.63 -8.65
C ALA A 99 -22.56 10.50 -8.30
N LEU A 100 -23.12 11.57 -7.71
CA LEU A 100 -24.52 11.61 -7.29
C LEU A 100 -25.51 11.62 -8.47
N ASP A 101 -25.06 12.07 -9.64
CA ASP A 101 -25.85 12.28 -10.86
C ASP A 101 -25.87 11.05 -11.78
N THR A 102 -24.73 10.37 -11.93
CA THR A 102 -24.61 9.15 -12.73
C THR A 102 -24.81 7.87 -11.92
N GLY A 103 -24.77 7.97 -10.58
CA GLY A 103 -24.81 6.82 -9.67
C GLY A 103 -23.57 5.92 -9.77
N LEU A 104 -22.53 6.35 -10.49
CA LEU A 104 -21.30 5.60 -10.70
C LEU A 104 -20.24 6.02 -9.67
N ASP A 105 -20.16 5.25 -8.60
CA ASP A 105 -19.02 5.30 -7.70
C ASP A 105 -17.82 4.60 -8.35
N SER A 106 -16.64 5.22 -8.31
CA SER A 106 -15.44 4.64 -8.92
C SER A 106 -14.16 5.19 -8.32
N PHE A 107 -13.06 4.47 -8.51
CA PHE A 107 -11.72 5.00 -8.27
C PHE A 107 -11.07 5.33 -9.60
N VAL A 108 -10.68 6.59 -9.79
CA VAL A 108 -10.07 7.10 -11.02
C VAL A 108 -8.60 7.33 -10.79
N VAL A 109 -7.78 6.86 -11.72
CA VAL A 109 -6.32 7.02 -11.64
C VAL A 109 -5.78 7.59 -12.95
N THR A 110 -4.80 8.47 -12.83
CA THR A 110 -4.06 9.06 -13.94
C THR A 110 -2.58 8.99 -13.63
N ALA A 111 -1.82 8.58 -14.62
CA ALA A 111 -0.37 8.66 -14.62
C ALA A 111 0.09 9.37 -15.89
N VAL A 112 1.19 10.10 -15.77
CA VAL A 112 1.78 10.88 -16.85
C VAL A 112 3.25 10.50 -16.92
N GLU A 113 3.77 10.40 -18.13
CA GLU A 113 5.20 10.44 -18.35
C GLU A 113 5.76 11.77 -17.85
N ASP A 114 6.90 11.72 -17.19
CA ASP A 114 7.54 12.92 -16.69
C ASP A 114 8.10 13.78 -17.83
N SER A 115 8.82 14.84 -17.47
CA SER A 115 9.36 15.78 -18.46
C SER A 115 10.42 15.20 -19.39
N VAL A 116 11.02 14.07 -19.02
CA VAL A 116 11.97 13.32 -19.85
C VAL A 116 11.22 12.44 -20.85
N GLY A 117 10.08 11.89 -20.44
CA GLY A 117 9.26 11.03 -21.28
C GLY A 117 9.79 9.60 -21.39
N THR A 118 9.06 8.72 -22.08
CA THR A 118 9.58 7.39 -22.43
C THR A 118 9.03 6.85 -23.74
N THR A 119 9.82 6.02 -24.43
CA THR A 119 9.33 5.24 -25.58
C THR A 119 8.84 3.84 -25.18
N ASN A 120 8.90 3.51 -23.88
CA ASN A 120 8.46 2.21 -23.39
C ASN A 120 6.96 2.05 -23.52
N THR A 121 6.52 0.83 -23.80
CA THR A 121 5.12 0.47 -23.75
C THR A 121 4.71 0.20 -22.31
N TRP A 122 3.73 0.95 -21.78
CA TRP A 122 3.23 0.79 -20.42
C TRP A 122 1.70 0.88 -20.37
N ALA A 123 1.11 0.39 -19.27
CA ALA A 123 -0.32 0.49 -19.03
C ALA A 123 -0.61 0.82 -17.56
N LEU A 124 -1.75 1.47 -17.34
CA LEU A 124 -2.26 1.84 -16.02
C LEU A 124 -3.42 0.93 -15.64
N GLN A 125 -3.51 0.55 -14.37
CA GLN A 125 -4.64 -0.19 -13.81
C GLN A 125 -5.11 0.45 -12.51
N ALA A 126 -6.42 0.70 -12.41
CA ALA A 126 -7.06 1.18 -11.18
C ALA A 126 -7.49 0.01 -10.28
N TYR A 127 -7.45 0.23 -8.98
CA TYR A 127 -8.14 -0.61 -7.99
C TYR A 127 -9.13 0.26 -7.23
N ALA A 128 -10.35 -0.22 -7.04
CA ALA A 128 -11.31 0.38 -6.13
C ALA A 128 -11.60 -0.60 -5.00
N VAL A 129 -11.67 -0.09 -3.77
CA VAL A 129 -12.27 -0.82 -2.66
C VAL A 129 -13.66 -0.25 -2.45
N CYS A 130 -14.66 -1.07 -2.67
CA CYS A 130 -16.06 -0.70 -2.67
C CYS A 130 -16.78 -1.35 -1.50
N SER A 131 -17.81 -0.70 -0.96
CA SER A 131 -18.72 -1.30 0.03
C SER A 131 -20.15 -0.88 -0.25
N PRO A 132 -21.15 -1.58 0.31
CA PRO A 132 -22.46 -0.97 0.50
C PRO A 132 -22.34 0.40 1.19
N PRO A 133 -23.31 1.32 1.02
CA PRO A 133 -23.23 2.66 1.59
C PRO A 133 -23.06 2.59 3.11
N VAL A 134 -21.96 3.16 3.61
CA VAL A 134 -21.69 3.27 5.05
C VAL A 134 -22.47 4.47 5.59
N ALA A 135 -23.21 4.27 6.67
CA ALA A 135 -24.02 5.33 7.27
C ALA A 135 -23.15 6.51 7.73
N GLY A 136 -23.52 7.72 7.33
CA GLY A 136 -22.75 8.93 7.66
C GLY A 136 -21.44 9.08 6.89
N MET A 137 -21.18 8.26 5.88
CA MET A 137 -20.00 8.41 5.03
C MET A 137 -20.10 9.67 4.17
N VAL A 138 -18.99 10.39 4.08
CA VAL A 138 -18.84 11.61 3.28
C VAL A 138 -17.51 11.58 2.52
N LEU A 139 -17.51 12.10 1.30
CA LEU A 139 -16.29 12.44 0.58
C LEU A 139 -15.97 13.91 0.82
N VAL A 140 -14.84 14.18 1.46
CA VAL A 140 -14.29 15.54 1.62
C VAL A 140 -13.24 15.77 0.55
N ALA A 141 -13.40 16.84 -0.21
CA ALA A 141 -12.41 17.33 -1.16
C ALA A 141 -11.93 18.72 -0.76
N LYS A 142 -10.63 18.97 -0.84
CA LYS A 142 -10.05 20.30 -0.61
C LYS A 142 -9.05 20.63 -1.70
N VAL A 143 -9.26 21.75 -2.38
CA VAL A 143 -8.31 22.30 -3.36
C VAL A 143 -7.28 23.17 -2.63
N GLY A 144 -6.01 22.96 -2.97
CA GLY A 144 -4.88 23.74 -2.48
C GLY A 144 -4.70 25.07 -3.21
N PRO A 145 -3.67 25.84 -2.83
CA PRO A 145 -3.27 27.02 -3.57
C PRO A 145 -2.79 26.67 -4.99
N THR A 146 -2.87 27.64 -5.88
CA THR A 146 -2.31 27.57 -7.23
C THR A 146 -1.04 28.42 -7.27
N ASP A 147 0.12 27.77 -7.32
CA ASP A 147 1.44 28.42 -7.30
C ASP A 147 2.48 27.58 -8.07
N SER A 148 3.73 28.03 -8.10
CA SER A 148 4.86 27.36 -8.76
C SER A 148 5.92 26.92 -7.75
N GLN A 149 5.52 26.44 -6.58
CA GLN A 149 6.45 25.97 -5.56
C GLN A 149 6.92 24.54 -5.87
N GLY A 150 8.20 24.25 -5.60
CA GLY A 150 8.76 22.91 -5.77
C GLY A 150 8.06 21.82 -4.95
N PHE A 151 7.41 22.22 -3.85
CA PHE A 151 6.48 21.39 -3.10
C PHE A 151 5.37 22.26 -2.51
N GLN A 152 4.13 21.80 -2.64
CA GLN A 152 3.00 22.32 -1.89
C GLN A 152 1.98 21.20 -1.68
N GLY A 153 1.13 21.37 -0.67
CA GLY A 153 0.11 20.39 -0.32
C GLY A 153 -1.10 21.00 0.35
N VAL A 154 -2.14 20.19 0.47
CA VAL A 154 -3.40 20.58 1.09
C VAL A 154 -3.98 19.42 1.90
N SER A 155 -4.74 19.74 2.94
CA SER A 155 -5.39 18.78 3.82
C SER A 155 -6.89 18.73 3.57
N ALA A 156 -7.42 17.53 3.31
CA ALA A 156 -8.84 17.23 3.43
C ALA A 156 -9.10 16.65 4.84
N SER A 157 -9.63 17.46 5.73
CA SER A 157 -9.97 17.04 7.10
C SER A 157 -11.33 16.35 7.16
N CYS A 158 -11.39 15.20 7.82
CA CYS A 158 -12.64 14.55 8.12
C CYS A 158 -13.46 15.40 9.11
N PRO A 159 -14.80 15.44 8.98
CA PRO A 159 -15.66 16.08 9.98
C PRO A 159 -15.42 15.54 11.39
N ALA A 160 -15.76 16.33 12.41
CA ALA A 160 -15.65 15.91 13.79
C ALA A 160 -16.33 14.54 14.02
N ASN A 161 -15.67 13.67 14.80
CA ASN A 161 -16.11 12.31 15.11
C ASN A 161 -16.19 11.35 13.91
N THR A 162 -15.56 11.67 12.79
CA THR A 162 -15.40 10.77 11.65
C THR A 162 -13.94 10.46 11.37
N PHE A 163 -13.69 9.34 10.68
CA PHE A 163 -12.39 8.73 10.50
C PHE A 163 -12.17 8.41 9.03
N VAL A 164 -10.91 8.42 8.60
CA VAL A 164 -10.54 8.10 7.22
C VAL A 164 -10.82 6.62 6.91
N LEU A 165 -11.66 6.37 5.91
CA LEU A 165 -11.87 5.08 5.24
C LEU A 165 -11.04 4.95 3.97
N GLY A 166 -10.75 6.05 3.30
CA GLY A 166 -9.91 6.05 2.13
C GLY A 166 -9.39 7.41 1.78
N ALA A 167 -8.41 7.42 0.89
CA ALA A 167 -7.59 8.57 0.60
C ALA A 167 -7.38 8.71 -0.90
N GLY A 168 -7.03 9.93 -1.30
CA GLY A 168 -6.70 10.24 -2.67
C GLY A 168 -6.09 11.63 -2.83
N GLY A 169 -5.62 11.91 -4.03
CA GLY A 169 -5.22 13.23 -4.45
C GLY A 169 -5.24 13.40 -5.96
N ARG A 170 -5.25 14.65 -6.43
CA ARG A 170 -5.16 14.98 -7.85
C ARG A 170 -4.33 16.23 -8.07
N ILE A 171 -3.30 16.12 -8.89
CA ILE A 171 -2.53 17.26 -9.40
C ILE A 171 -3.34 17.94 -10.50
N LEU A 172 -3.36 19.28 -10.48
CA LEU A 172 -3.93 20.15 -11.49
C LEU A 172 -2.79 20.88 -12.19
N ASP A 173 -2.79 20.86 -13.52
CA ASP A 173 -1.88 21.65 -14.35
C ASP A 173 -0.37 21.39 -14.14
N GLY A 174 -0.01 20.23 -13.60
CA GLY A 174 1.38 19.82 -13.36
C GLY A 174 2.17 19.39 -14.59
N GLN A 175 1.51 19.13 -15.73
CA GLN A 175 2.13 18.87 -17.05
C GLN A 175 3.26 17.80 -17.06
N GLY A 176 3.14 16.74 -16.26
CA GLY A 176 4.18 15.71 -16.14
C GLY A 176 5.36 16.10 -15.24
N HIS A 177 5.42 17.34 -14.73
CA HIS A 177 6.50 17.80 -13.87
C HIS A 177 6.21 17.66 -12.37
N VAL A 178 4.99 17.31 -11.97
CA VAL A 178 4.58 17.30 -10.56
C VAL A 178 4.00 15.93 -10.20
N GLY A 179 4.76 15.16 -9.40
CA GLY A 179 4.34 13.86 -8.90
C GLY A 179 3.44 13.98 -7.68
N LEU A 180 2.36 13.19 -7.63
CA LEU A 180 1.45 13.14 -6.50
C LEU A 180 2.06 12.35 -5.33
N VAL A 181 2.05 12.95 -4.15
CA VAL A 181 2.26 12.26 -2.87
C VAL A 181 1.03 12.36 -1.98
N THR A 182 0.75 11.32 -1.21
CA THR A 182 -0.40 11.27 -0.31
C THR A 182 -0.03 10.62 1.01
N GLN A 183 -0.63 11.11 2.09
CA GLN A 183 -0.50 10.50 3.41
C GLN A 183 -1.77 10.69 4.23
N VAL A 184 -1.98 9.79 5.19
CA VAL A 184 -3.05 9.93 6.18
C VAL A 184 -2.54 10.72 7.37
N ASN A 185 -3.34 11.66 7.86
CA ASN A 185 -3.07 12.46 9.04
C ASN A 185 -3.75 11.88 10.28
N GLY A 186 -3.26 12.29 11.45
CA GLY A 186 -3.76 11.83 12.74
C GLY A 186 -2.90 10.70 13.31
N SER A 187 -3.38 10.06 14.38
CA SER A 187 -2.69 8.90 14.95
C SER A 187 -3.11 7.63 14.22
N ALA A 188 -2.34 6.55 14.39
CA ALA A 188 -2.64 5.25 13.77
C ALA A 188 -4.08 4.78 14.03
N THR A 189 -4.63 5.03 15.23
CA THR A 189 -5.99 4.64 15.63
C THR A 189 -7.00 5.79 15.59
N PHE A 190 -6.57 6.99 15.19
CA PHE A 190 -7.42 8.17 15.04
C PHE A 190 -7.03 8.95 13.76
N PRO A 191 -7.18 8.34 12.57
CA PRO A 191 -6.92 9.06 11.33
C PRO A 191 -8.04 10.07 11.06
N ASN A 192 -7.70 11.35 10.93
CA ASN A 192 -8.67 12.44 10.89
C ASN A 192 -8.59 13.29 9.61
N GLY A 193 -7.82 12.87 8.62
CA GLY A 193 -7.78 13.52 7.32
C GLY A 193 -6.69 12.96 6.41
N VAL A 194 -6.61 13.52 5.22
CA VAL A 194 -5.63 13.14 4.19
C VAL A 194 -4.90 14.39 3.75
N ASN A 195 -3.57 14.31 3.67
CA ASN A 195 -2.76 15.27 2.95
C ASN A 195 -2.51 14.74 1.55
N ALA A 196 -2.74 15.58 0.54
CA ALA A 196 -2.19 15.40 -0.79
C ALA A 196 -1.21 16.53 -1.07
N GLY A 197 -0.07 16.18 -1.65
CA GLY A 197 0.96 17.12 -2.07
C GLY A 197 1.41 16.82 -3.49
N GLY A 198 2.01 17.82 -4.12
CA GLY A 198 2.78 17.66 -5.34
C GLY A 198 4.26 17.90 -5.03
N ILE A 199 5.13 17.09 -5.60
CA ILE A 199 6.57 17.31 -5.61
C ILE A 199 6.97 17.53 -7.06
N GLU A 200 7.54 18.71 -7.35
CA GLU A 200 8.11 18.99 -8.65
C GLU A 200 9.33 18.10 -8.89
N GLU A 201 9.35 17.44 -10.03
CA GLU A 201 10.53 16.76 -10.54
C GLU A 201 11.66 17.78 -10.70
N LEU A 202 12.87 17.34 -10.37
CA LEU A 202 14.08 18.04 -10.77
C LEU A 202 14.25 17.85 -12.28
N GLY A 203 13.67 18.77 -13.07
CA GLY A 203 13.68 18.69 -14.54
C GLY A 203 15.09 18.62 -15.13
N THR A 204 15.21 18.28 -16.42
CA THR A 204 16.51 18.05 -17.08
C THR A 204 17.57 19.11 -16.75
N PRO A 205 18.83 18.71 -16.47
CA PRO A 205 19.86 19.67 -16.12
C PRO A 205 20.12 20.63 -17.30
N ASP A 206 20.18 21.93 -17.02
CA ASP A 206 20.62 22.96 -17.94
C ASP A 206 22.09 22.75 -18.33
N ALA A 207 22.58 23.52 -19.31
CA ALA A 207 23.98 23.45 -19.76
C ALA A 207 25.03 23.68 -18.64
N ASN A 208 24.61 24.14 -17.47
CA ASN A 208 25.46 24.35 -16.29
C ASN A 208 25.23 23.29 -15.19
N GLY A 209 24.48 22.23 -15.48
CA GLY A 209 24.17 21.15 -14.52
C GLY A 209 23.16 21.54 -13.45
N ARG A 210 22.39 22.63 -13.63
CA ARG A 210 21.29 22.99 -12.72
C ARG A 210 20.01 22.33 -13.19
N PHE A 211 19.20 21.81 -12.28
CA PHE A 211 17.89 21.23 -12.59
C PHE A 211 16.81 22.32 -12.38
N PRO A 212 16.44 23.11 -13.40
CA PRO A 212 15.37 24.09 -13.24
C PRO A 212 14.06 23.35 -12.98
N GLY A 213 13.50 23.56 -11.78
CA GLY A 213 12.15 23.10 -11.46
C GLY A 213 11.10 23.72 -12.39
N PHE A 214 9.91 23.13 -12.36
CA PHE A 214 8.77 23.56 -13.17
C PHE A 214 8.44 25.04 -12.87
N LYS A 215 8.09 25.79 -13.92
CA LYS A 215 7.76 27.22 -13.80
C LYS A 215 6.28 27.52 -14.00
N GLY A 216 5.50 26.50 -14.37
CA GLY A 216 4.05 26.63 -14.47
C GLY A 216 3.43 26.68 -13.09
N ASN A 217 2.28 27.34 -12.99
CA ASN A 217 1.46 27.22 -11.79
C ASN A 217 0.70 25.90 -11.81
N TRP A 218 0.62 25.25 -10.67
CA TRP A 218 -0.12 24.02 -10.46
C TRP A 218 -0.84 24.06 -9.11
N SER A 219 -1.78 23.15 -8.91
CA SER A 219 -2.50 22.97 -7.65
C SER A 219 -2.69 21.48 -7.36
N VAL A 220 -3.07 21.14 -6.13
CA VAL A 220 -3.42 19.78 -5.75
C VAL A 220 -4.78 19.76 -5.07
N ILE A 221 -5.57 18.70 -5.31
CA ILE A 221 -6.78 18.40 -4.55
C ILE A 221 -6.47 17.22 -3.63
N ALA A 222 -6.79 17.35 -2.34
CA ALA A 222 -6.81 16.22 -1.40
C ALA A 222 -8.22 15.65 -1.29
N PHE A 223 -8.33 14.32 -1.22
CA PHE A 223 -9.58 13.60 -1.02
C PHE A 223 -9.50 12.73 0.23
N ALA A 224 -10.50 12.83 1.10
CA ALA A 224 -10.69 11.95 2.25
C ALA A 224 -12.11 11.39 2.21
N VAL A 225 -12.25 10.07 2.13
CA VAL A 225 -13.53 9.40 2.40
C VAL A 225 -13.58 9.15 3.89
N CYS A 226 -14.59 9.70 4.56
CA CYS A 226 -14.70 9.70 6.02
C CYS A 226 -16.02 9.06 6.44
N ALA A 227 -16.01 8.30 7.53
CA ALA A 227 -17.25 7.83 8.18
C ALA A 227 -17.10 7.79 9.71
N PRO A 228 -18.22 7.81 10.45
CA PRO A 228 -18.19 7.49 11.88
C PRO A 228 -17.63 6.08 12.12
N LYS A 229 -16.87 5.90 13.19
CA LYS A 229 -16.49 4.57 13.68
C LYS A 229 -17.63 3.94 14.49
N VAL A 230 -17.68 2.63 14.55
CA VAL A 230 -18.54 1.90 15.50
C VAL A 230 -17.76 1.66 16.80
N LEU A 231 -16.48 1.28 16.70
CA LEU A 231 -15.53 1.04 17.80
C LEU A 231 -14.16 1.68 17.53
N SER A 232 -13.40 2.01 18.58
CA SER A 232 -12.05 2.57 18.46
C SER A 232 -11.01 1.63 17.85
N THR A 233 -11.33 0.35 17.75
CA THR A 233 -10.47 -0.70 17.17
C THR A 233 -10.74 -0.93 15.69
N ASP A 234 -11.80 -0.34 15.13
CA ASP A 234 -12.23 -0.64 13.76
C ASP A 234 -11.21 -0.16 12.74
N VAL A 235 -10.57 0.99 12.98
CA VAL A 235 -9.58 1.57 12.07
C VAL A 235 -8.17 1.49 12.63
N GLU A 236 -7.22 1.18 11.77
CA GLU A 236 -5.81 1.37 12.04
C GLU A 236 -5.05 1.73 10.76
N VAL A 237 -4.16 2.69 10.88
CA VAL A 237 -3.28 3.11 9.80
C VAL A 237 -1.89 2.55 10.07
N VAL A 238 -1.46 1.65 9.19
CA VAL A 238 -0.11 1.07 9.24
C VAL A 238 0.80 1.90 8.35
N ARG A 239 1.85 2.47 8.93
CA ARG A 239 2.88 3.21 8.21
C ARG A 239 4.18 2.42 8.21
N VAL A 240 4.75 2.21 7.04
CA VAL A 240 6.06 1.55 6.87
C VAL A 240 6.99 2.49 6.14
N GLN A 241 8.15 2.76 6.73
CA GLN A 241 9.20 3.61 6.18
C GLN A 241 10.53 2.85 6.22
N PRO A 242 11.10 2.46 5.07
CA PRO A 242 12.44 1.90 5.01
C PRO A 242 13.51 2.96 5.31
N ALA A 243 14.76 2.53 5.45
CA ALA A 243 15.89 3.43 5.57
C ALA A 243 16.07 4.28 4.29
N GLY A 244 16.62 5.47 4.49
CA GLY A 244 17.06 6.33 3.38
C GLY A 244 18.36 5.80 2.80
N ASP A 245 18.34 5.33 1.56
CA ASP A 245 19.49 4.73 0.86
C ASP A 245 19.31 4.86 -0.66
N GLU A 246 20.23 4.31 -1.46
CA GLU A 246 20.20 4.41 -2.92
C GLU A 246 19.42 3.29 -3.63
N THR A 247 18.76 2.39 -2.91
CA THR A 247 17.98 1.28 -3.50
C THR A 247 16.96 1.81 -4.51
N ASN A 248 16.89 1.25 -5.72
CA ASN A 248 15.92 1.62 -6.75
C ASN A 248 15.47 0.37 -7.55
N PRO A 249 14.17 0.05 -7.64
CA PRO A 249 13.05 0.68 -6.95
C PRO A 249 13.02 0.38 -5.45
N LYS A 250 12.39 1.25 -4.64
CA LYS A 250 11.97 0.87 -3.27
C LYS A 250 10.58 0.26 -3.34
N ILE A 251 10.45 -0.94 -2.81
CA ILE A 251 9.18 -1.65 -2.69
C ILE A 251 8.80 -1.68 -1.21
N ILE A 252 7.77 -0.92 -0.85
CA ILE A 252 7.38 -0.71 0.55
C ILE A 252 6.01 -1.37 0.77
N ALA A 253 5.97 -2.39 1.62
CA ALA A 253 4.74 -3.11 1.96
C ALA A 253 4.24 -2.70 3.34
N ALA A 254 3.04 -2.13 3.41
CA ALA A 254 2.32 -1.83 4.65
C ALA A 254 1.21 -2.87 4.86
N PRO A 255 1.43 -3.91 5.70
CA PRO A 255 0.43 -4.95 5.95
C PRO A 255 -0.62 -4.46 6.95
N CYS A 256 -1.87 -4.85 6.73
CA CYS A 256 -2.91 -4.68 7.72
C CYS A 256 -2.75 -5.69 8.87
N PRO A 257 -3.10 -5.30 10.10
CA PRO A 257 -3.17 -6.22 11.23
C PRO A 257 -4.15 -7.37 10.97
N ALA A 258 -3.97 -8.48 11.69
CA ALA A 258 -4.87 -9.62 11.59
C ALA A 258 -6.33 -9.20 11.87
N GLY A 259 -7.25 -9.67 11.02
CA GLY A 259 -8.67 -9.33 11.11
C GLY A 259 -9.05 -7.95 10.54
N LYS A 260 -8.11 -7.22 9.94
CA LYS A 260 -8.38 -5.97 9.21
C LYS A 260 -8.02 -6.10 7.74
N HIS A 261 -8.70 -5.32 6.91
CA HIS A 261 -8.50 -5.29 5.47
C HIS A 261 -8.23 -3.86 4.97
N VAL A 262 -7.43 -3.77 3.91
CA VAL A 262 -7.15 -2.50 3.22
C VAL A 262 -8.45 -1.92 2.65
N THR A 263 -8.70 -0.66 2.98
CA THR A 263 -9.79 0.17 2.43
C THR A 263 -9.26 1.32 1.56
N GLY A 264 -8.00 1.68 1.73
CA GLY A 264 -7.26 2.57 0.85
C GLY A 264 -5.76 2.52 1.12
N GLY A 265 -4.96 2.99 0.17
CA GLY A 265 -3.51 3.12 0.31
C GLY A 265 -3.04 4.52 -0.03
N THR A 266 -1.94 4.94 0.61
CA THR A 266 -1.23 6.17 0.25
C THR A 266 0.26 5.89 0.13
N GLY A 267 0.95 6.74 -0.61
CA GLY A 267 2.38 6.64 -0.85
C GLY A 267 3.04 8.00 -0.87
N TRP A 268 4.27 8.06 -0.38
CA TRP A 268 5.10 9.24 -0.37
C TRP A 268 6.52 8.85 -0.74
N ALA A 269 7.10 9.58 -1.68
CA ALA A 269 8.51 9.46 -2.06
C ALA A 269 9.16 10.83 -1.87
N ASP A 270 10.32 10.88 -1.22
CA ASP A 270 11.11 12.09 -1.13
C ASP A 270 11.95 12.25 -2.40
N LEU A 271 12.23 13.50 -2.79
CA LEU A 271 13.16 13.75 -3.89
C LEU A 271 14.50 13.01 -3.68
N PRO A 272 15.09 12.46 -4.75
CA PRO A 272 14.71 12.58 -6.15
C PRO A 272 13.81 11.44 -6.67
N ALA A 273 12.98 10.85 -5.81
CA ALA A 273 12.08 9.77 -6.19
C ALA A 273 10.63 10.21 -6.34
N VAL A 274 9.86 9.38 -7.03
CA VAL A 274 8.43 9.56 -7.28
C VAL A 274 7.68 8.28 -6.91
N VAL A 275 6.43 8.46 -6.50
CA VAL A 275 5.49 7.35 -6.31
C VAL A 275 5.06 6.86 -7.69
N ASN A 276 5.45 5.63 -8.03
CA ASN A 276 5.15 5.02 -9.32
C ASN A 276 3.95 4.08 -9.24
N SER A 277 3.68 3.47 -8.09
CA SER A 277 2.48 2.65 -7.88
C SER A 277 2.06 2.60 -6.42
N VAL A 278 0.75 2.47 -6.18
CA VAL A 278 0.14 2.20 -4.89
C VAL A 278 -0.79 0.99 -5.09
N ASN A 279 -0.23 -0.22 -4.95
CA ASN A 279 -0.95 -1.45 -5.22
C ASN A 279 -1.70 -1.92 -3.97
N ILE A 280 -2.95 -2.33 -4.14
CA ILE A 280 -3.67 -3.10 -3.13
C ILE A 280 -3.63 -4.57 -3.55
N ASP A 281 -3.21 -5.46 -2.66
CA ASP A 281 -3.19 -6.89 -2.98
C ASP A 281 -4.61 -7.47 -3.09
N ALA A 282 -4.75 -8.58 -3.83
CA ALA A 282 -6.06 -9.19 -4.08
C ALA A 282 -6.81 -9.58 -2.78
N ASN A 283 -6.08 -9.94 -1.72
CA ASN A 283 -6.65 -10.32 -0.43
C ASN A 283 -6.88 -9.13 0.51
N ARG A 284 -6.50 -7.91 0.10
CA ARG A 284 -6.51 -6.67 0.90
C ARG A 284 -5.82 -6.83 2.25
N THR A 285 -4.73 -7.57 2.27
CA THR A 285 -3.90 -7.73 3.46
C THR A 285 -2.78 -6.71 3.51
N ARG A 286 -2.49 -6.00 2.42
CA ARG A 286 -1.43 -4.99 2.38
C ARG A 286 -1.59 -3.97 1.25
N VAL A 287 -1.03 -2.79 1.48
CA VAL A 287 -0.67 -1.84 0.43
C VAL A 287 0.80 -2.03 0.07
N GLN A 288 1.12 -2.09 -1.22
CA GLN A 288 2.48 -2.10 -1.73
C GLN A 288 2.72 -0.85 -2.58
N VAL A 289 3.51 0.07 -2.03
CA VAL A 289 4.00 1.25 -2.75
C VAL A 289 5.29 0.88 -3.47
N ILE A 290 5.41 1.31 -4.73
CA ILE A 290 6.63 1.22 -5.51
C ILE A 290 7.06 2.64 -5.81
N ASP A 291 8.19 3.02 -5.24
CA ASP A 291 8.82 4.30 -5.50
C ASP A 291 10.01 4.10 -6.42
N ARG A 292 10.22 5.03 -7.34
CA ARG A 292 11.33 5.00 -8.29
C ARG A 292 12.13 6.28 -8.19
N LYS A 293 13.44 6.11 -8.06
CA LYS A 293 14.41 7.21 -8.10
C LYS A 293 14.62 7.62 -9.56
N HIS A 294 14.64 8.93 -9.81
CA HIS A 294 15.08 9.47 -11.09
C HIS A 294 16.55 9.09 -11.33
N GLU A 295 16.84 8.39 -12.42
CA GLU A 295 18.14 7.75 -12.69
C GLU A 295 19.35 8.71 -12.73
N GLN A 296 19.13 9.99 -13.02
CA GLN A 296 20.21 10.97 -13.18
C GLN A 296 20.74 11.57 -11.86
N LEU A 297 20.12 11.25 -10.73
CA LEU A 297 20.40 11.91 -9.45
C LEU A 297 21.03 10.96 -8.44
N ALA A 298 22.23 11.30 -7.96
CA ALA A 298 22.94 10.57 -6.91
C ALA A 298 22.42 10.96 -5.51
N GLY A 299 22.63 10.08 -4.51
CA GLY A 299 22.31 10.36 -3.12
C GLY A 299 21.17 9.50 -2.55
N ASN A 300 21.16 9.41 -1.23
CA ASN A 300 20.17 8.65 -0.48
C ASN A 300 18.80 9.32 -0.59
N TRP A 301 17.77 8.49 -0.65
CA TRP A 301 16.38 8.94 -0.73
C TRP A 301 15.47 8.07 0.12
N GLY A 302 14.32 8.64 0.51
CA GLY A 302 13.36 8.04 1.42
C GLY A 302 11.96 7.99 0.83
N GLY A 303 11.07 7.31 1.54
CA GLY A 303 9.67 7.19 1.19
C GLY A 303 8.94 6.37 2.22
N PHE A 304 7.62 6.31 2.12
CA PHE A 304 6.81 5.48 2.99
C PHE A 304 5.50 5.07 2.31
N ALA A 305 4.99 3.92 2.75
CA ALA A 305 3.66 3.43 2.43
C ALA A 305 2.76 3.58 3.65
N MET A 306 1.48 3.90 3.42
CA MET A 306 0.45 3.78 4.46
C MET A 306 -0.72 2.94 3.95
N ALA A 307 -1.16 2.00 4.79
CA ALA A 307 -2.38 1.24 4.58
C ALA A 307 -3.46 1.72 5.55
N ILE A 308 -4.64 2.02 5.04
CA ILE A 308 -5.84 2.30 5.84
C ILE A 308 -6.55 0.97 6.03
N CYS A 309 -6.52 0.45 7.25
CA CYS A 309 -7.00 -0.88 7.57
C CYS A 309 -8.27 -0.80 8.42
N TRP A 310 -9.35 -1.41 7.94
CA TRP A 310 -10.60 -1.50 8.68
C TRP A 310 -10.96 -2.95 9.00
N ALA A 311 -11.49 -3.16 10.20
CA ALA A 311 -12.00 -4.44 10.66
C ALA A 311 -13.20 -4.84 9.82
#